data_AF-A0A1J4XX02-F1
#
_entry.id   AF-A0A1J4XX02-F1
#
_cell.length_a   1.000
_cell.length_b   1.000
_cell.length_c   1.000
_cell.angle_alpha   90.00
_cell.angle_beta   90.00
_cell.angle_gamma   90.00
#
_symmetry.space_group_name_H-M   'P 1'
#
loop_
_entity.id
_entity.type
_entity.pdbx_description
1 polymer ?
#
loop_
_entity_poly.entity_id
_entity_poly.type
_entity_poly.pdbx_seq_one_letter_code
_entity_poly.pdbx_strand_id
1 'polypeptide(L)'
;MDVCHVCSEPVTNPLCPHCLHETVRQWVEEEDQDMARSIWRLDEVFPDMAMASVHCIRCGRGVEVCPHCYTKEVRDILGKDEQLQAQFTRLFNFHLHAPPNMA
;
A
#
# COMPACT_ATOMS: atom_id res chain seq x y z
N MET A 1 4.99 15.83 -13.21
CA MET A 1 5.75 15.58 -11.98
C MET A 1 5.11 14.36 -11.37
N ASP A 2 5.93 13.39 -11.00
CA ASP A 2 5.56 12.01 -10.71
C ASP A 2 5.11 11.87 -9.25
N VAL A 3 3.97 12.47 -8.93
CA VAL A 3 3.46 12.63 -7.55
C VAL A 3 2.29 11.71 -7.27
N CYS A 4 2.16 11.30 -6.01
CA CYS A 4 1.01 10.58 -5.51
C CYS A 4 -0.22 11.48 -5.50
N HIS A 5 -1.34 11.05 -6.09
CA HIS A 5 -2.58 11.83 -6.14
C HIS A 5 -3.25 12.00 -4.77
N VAL A 6 -2.88 11.18 -3.78
CA VAL A 6 -3.45 11.24 -2.42
C VAL A 6 -2.70 12.24 -1.53
N CYS A 7 -1.35 12.17 -1.48
CA CYS A 7 -0.54 13.02 -0.61
C CYS A 7 0.23 14.13 -1.33
N SER A 8 0.21 14.15 -2.67
CA SER A 8 0.99 15.09 -3.51
C SER A 8 2.52 14.99 -3.36
N GLU A 9 3.03 13.96 -2.69
CA GLU A 9 4.46 13.67 -2.55
C GLU A 9 5.00 12.86 -3.75
N PRO A 10 6.30 12.97 -4.09
CA PRO A 10 6.92 12.14 -5.13
C PRO A 10 6.75 10.64 -4.89
N VAL A 11 6.41 9.90 -5.94
CA VAL A 11 6.40 8.43 -5.89
C VAL A 11 7.85 7.91 -6.00
N THR A 12 8.46 7.59 -4.86
CA THR A 12 9.86 7.11 -4.79
C THR A 12 9.99 5.58 -4.88
N ASN A 13 8.91 4.85 -4.61
CA ASN A 13 8.82 3.41 -4.77
C ASN A 13 7.66 3.06 -5.73
N PRO A 14 7.96 2.77 -7.01
CA PRO A 14 6.96 2.57 -8.04
C PRO A 14 6.39 1.14 -8.00
N LEU A 15 5.61 0.82 -6.96
CA LEU A 15 4.72 -0.34 -6.93
C LEU A 15 3.28 0.16 -7.05
N CYS A 16 2.53 -0.36 -8.04
CA CYS A 16 1.13 0.02 -8.20
C CYS A 16 0.26 -0.60 -7.08
N PRO A 17 -0.91 0.02 -6.80
CA PRO A 17 -1.89 -0.51 -5.85
C PRO A 17 -2.23 -1.97 -6.08
N HIS A 18 -2.40 -2.42 -7.33
CA HIS A 18 -2.70 -3.83 -7.64
C HIS A 18 -1.59 -4.80 -7.17
N CYS A 19 -0.32 -4.51 -7.47
CA CYS A 19 0.78 -5.38 -7.05
C CYS A 19 0.97 -5.38 -5.53
N LEU A 20 0.72 -4.24 -4.89
CA LEU A 20 0.72 -4.13 -3.43
C LEU A 20 -0.44 -4.93 -2.83
N HIS A 21 -1.63 -4.81 -3.40
CA HIS A 21 -2.82 -5.52 -2.97
C HIS A 21 -2.63 -7.03 -3.01
N GLU A 22 -2.11 -7.59 -4.10
CA GLU A 22 -1.81 -9.02 -4.18
C GLU A 22 -0.89 -9.48 -3.02
N THR A 23 0.14 -8.69 -2.72
CA THR A 23 1.12 -9.01 -1.69
C THR A 23 0.50 -8.93 -0.29
N VAL A 24 -0.25 -7.86 -0.03
CA VAL A 24 -0.96 -7.67 1.25
C VAL A 24 -2.03 -8.73 1.45
N ARG A 25 -2.79 -9.06 0.41
CA ARG A 25 -3.84 -10.08 0.45
C ARG A 25 -3.24 -11.43 0.81
N GLN A 26 -2.18 -11.84 0.13
CA GLN A 26 -1.52 -13.10 0.43
C GLN A 26 -1.06 -13.16 1.89
N TRP A 27 -0.47 -12.07 2.40
CA TRP A 27 -0.07 -12.02 3.81
C TRP A 27 -1.27 -12.09 4.76
N VAL A 28 -2.34 -11.33 4.53
CA VAL A 28 -3.51 -11.36 5.43
C VAL A 28 -4.26 -12.69 5.36
N GLU A 29 -4.33 -13.35 4.20
CA GLU A 29 -4.93 -14.69 4.10
C GLU A 29 -4.19 -15.74 4.96
N GLU A 30 -2.89 -15.56 5.19
CA GLU A 30 -2.08 -16.41 6.07
C GLU A 30 -2.29 -16.10 7.57
N GLU A 31 -2.59 -14.85 7.92
CA GLU A 31 -2.79 -14.42 9.32
C GLU A 31 -4.26 -14.48 9.78
N ASP A 32 -5.20 -14.01 8.96
CA ASP A 32 -6.63 -13.88 9.28
C ASP A 32 -7.52 -13.89 8.02
N GLN A 33 -8.19 -15.03 7.77
CA GLN A 33 -9.08 -15.21 6.62
C GLN A 33 -10.32 -14.30 6.64
N ASP A 34 -10.81 -13.89 7.82
CA ASP A 34 -11.96 -13.00 7.92
C ASP A 34 -11.56 -11.57 7.54
N MET A 35 -10.38 -11.13 8.00
CA MET A 35 -9.81 -9.83 7.67
C MET A 35 -9.47 -9.70 6.18
N ALA A 36 -9.03 -10.80 5.54
CA ALA A 36 -8.74 -10.81 4.11
C ALA A 36 -9.92 -10.26 3.30
N ARG A 37 -11.16 -10.64 3.65
CA ARG A 37 -12.37 -10.15 2.96
C ARG A 37 -12.57 -8.64 3.03
N SER A 38 -12.14 -7.99 4.11
CA SER A 38 -12.23 -6.53 4.26
C SER A 38 -11.26 -5.81 3.33
N ILE A 39 -10.11 -6.42 3.05
CA ILE A 39 -9.06 -5.85 2.20
C ILE A 39 -9.41 -5.94 0.72
N TRP A 40 -10.20 -6.94 0.30
CA TRP A 40 -10.63 -7.15 -1.11
C TRP A 40 -11.26 -5.92 -1.77
N ARG A 41 -11.84 -4.99 -0.99
CA ARG A 41 -12.47 -3.78 -1.52
C ARG A 41 -11.49 -2.68 -1.89
N LEU A 42 -10.20 -2.80 -1.53
CA LEU A 42 -9.21 -1.75 -1.82
C LEU A 42 -8.86 -1.64 -3.31
N ASP A 43 -8.94 -2.72 -4.07
CA ASP A 43 -8.74 -2.67 -5.53
C ASP A 43 -9.78 -1.79 -6.23
N GLU A 44 -10.98 -1.62 -5.64
CA GLU A 44 -12.01 -0.72 -6.15
C GLU A 44 -11.72 0.75 -5.84
N VAL A 45 -10.97 1.03 -4.76
CA VAL A 45 -10.63 2.39 -4.31
C VAL A 45 -9.48 2.97 -5.13
N PHE A 46 -8.58 2.11 -5.63
CA PHE A 46 -7.40 2.51 -6.37
C PHE A 46 -7.37 1.90 -7.78
N PRO A 47 -8.23 2.37 -8.70
CA PRO A 47 -8.29 1.84 -10.05
C PRO A 47 -6.99 2.11 -10.81
N ASP A 48 -6.68 1.23 -11.76
CA ASP A 48 -5.60 1.46 -12.72
C ASP A 48 -5.93 2.68 -13.60
N MET A 49 -4.95 3.56 -13.78
CA MET A 49 -5.03 4.64 -14.75
C MET A 49 -3.94 4.50 -15.80
N ALA A 50 -4.35 4.58 -17.06
CA ALA A 50 -3.49 4.36 -18.22
C ALA A 50 -2.55 5.54 -18.55
N MET A 51 -2.68 6.68 -17.86
CA MET A 51 -1.95 7.92 -18.18
C MET A 51 -0.89 8.33 -17.16
N ALA A 52 -0.57 7.48 -16.19
CA ALA A 52 0.48 7.78 -15.22
C ALA A 52 1.86 7.83 -15.88
N SER A 53 2.68 8.79 -15.48
CA SER A 53 4.06 8.92 -15.95
C SER A 53 5.01 7.93 -15.25
N VAL A 54 4.69 7.52 -14.02
CA VAL A 54 5.39 6.46 -13.29
C VAL A 54 4.73 5.12 -13.58
N HIS A 55 5.57 4.12 -13.86
CA HIS A 55 5.12 2.77 -14.16
C HIS A 55 5.64 1.80 -13.09
N CYS A 56 4.79 0.85 -12.71
CA CYS A 56 5.07 -0.16 -11.72
C CYS A 56 6.24 -1.03 -12.17
N ILE A 57 7.25 -1.19 -11.32
CA ILE A 57 8.43 -2.01 -11.65
C ILE A 57 8.11 -3.51 -11.80
N ARG A 58 6.97 -3.98 -11.27
CA ARG A 58 6.57 -5.38 -11.31
C ARG A 58 5.68 -5.73 -12.50
N CYS A 59 4.69 -4.91 -12.81
CA CYS A 59 3.69 -5.21 -13.84
C CYS A 59 3.57 -4.17 -14.97
N GLY A 60 4.30 -3.06 -14.88
CA GLY A 60 4.28 -2.00 -15.88
C GLY A 60 3.01 -1.12 -15.91
N ARG A 61 2.03 -1.34 -15.02
CA ARG A 61 0.85 -0.45 -14.91
C ARG A 61 1.21 0.91 -14.32
N GLY A 62 0.38 1.92 -14.58
CA GLY A 62 0.56 3.26 -14.01
C GLY A 62 0.54 3.27 -12.48
N VAL A 63 1.37 4.12 -11.88
CA VAL A 63 1.40 4.34 -10.42
C VAL A 63 0.98 5.77 -10.12
N GLU A 64 -0.20 5.90 -9.52
CA GLU A 64 -0.78 7.19 -9.12
C GLU A 64 -0.90 7.35 -7.61
N VAL A 65 -0.83 6.24 -6.88
CA VAL A 65 -0.87 6.22 -5.42
C VAL A 65 0.42 5.58 -4.94
N CYS A 66 1.14 6.28 -4.07
CA CYS A 66 2.37 5.75 -3.51
C CYS A 66 2.06 4.59 -2.54
N PRO A 67 3.03 3.68 -2.33
CA PRO A 67 2.86 2.58 -1.39
C PRO A 67 2.50 3.03 0.04
N HIS A 68 2.93 4.22 0.47
CA HIS A 68 2.58 4.76 1.78
C HIS A 68 1.08 5.02 1.94
N CYS A 69 0.47 5.69 0.97
CA CYS A 69 -0.96 5.98 1.02
C CYS A 69 -1.77 4.69 0.94
N TYR A 70 -1.36 3.74 0.08
CA TYR A 70 -2.00 2.43 0.00
C TYR A 70 -1.94 1.69 1.35
N THR A 71 -0.75 1.56 1.94
CA THR A 71 -0.56 0.85 3.21
C THR A 71 -1.24 1.53 4.39
N LYS A 72 -1.38 2.86 4.37
CA LYS A 72 -2.18 3.59 5.37
C LYS A 72 -3.64 3.13 5.33
N GLU A 73 -4.27 3.06 4.15
CA GLU A 73 -5.66 2.58 4.03
C GLU A 73 -5.82 1.14 4.51
N VAL A 74 -4.85 0.26 4.16
CA VAL A 74 -4.85 -1.12 4.68
C VAL A 74 -4.81 -1.13 6.21
N ARG A 75 -3.93 -0.36 6.83
CA ARG A 75 -3.81 -0.30 8.29
C ARG A 75 -5.10 0.19 8.94
N ASP A 76 -5.75 1.19 8.33
CA ASP A 76 -7.02 1.72 8.82
C ASP A 76 -8.14 0.65 8.72
N ILE A 77 -8.11 -0.23 7.71
CA ILE A 77 -9.01 -1.39 7.58
C ILE A 77 -8.70 -2.49 8.62
N LEU A 78 -7.43 -2.76 8.91
CA LEU A 78 -7.03 -3.70 9.97
C LEU A 78 -7.58 -3.28 11.35
N GLY A 79 -8.02 -2.03 11.50
CA GLY A 79 -8.92 -1.63 12.57
C GLY A 79 -8.22 -1.38 13.91
N LYS A 80 -8.58 -2.12 14.95
CA LYS A 80 -8.01 -1.98 16.31
C LYS A 80 -7.16 -3.18 16.74
N ASP A 81 -6.92 -4.14 15.85
CA ASP A 81 -6.01 -5.23 16.17
C ASP A 81 -4.57 -4.70 16.17
N GLU A 82 -4.11 -4.31 17.36
CA GLU A 82 -2.78 -3.72 17.55
C GLU A 82 -1.67 -4.70 17.14
N GLN A 83 -1.89 -6.01 17.32
CA GLN A 83 -0.90 -7.02 16.96
C GLN A 83 -0.79 -7.14 15.44
N LEU A 84 -1.92 -7.24 14.74
CA LEU A 84 -1.96 -7.34 13.29
C LEU A 84 -1.44 -6.07 12.62
N GLN A 85 -1.77 -4.89 13.17
CA GLN A 85 -1.22 -3.62 12.70
C GLN A 85 0.30 -3.52 12.91
N ALA A 86 0.82 -3.99 14.05
CA ALA A 86 2.25 -3.98 14.32
C ALA A 86 3.00 -4.93 13.37
N GLN A 87 2.46 -6.12 13.11
CA GLN A 87 3.03 -7.06 12.14
C GLN A 87 2.99 -6.49 10.72
N PHE A 88 1.84 -5.95 10.30
CA PHE A 88 1.68 -5.30 9.00
C PHE A 88 2.69 -4.17 8.81
N THR A 89 2.80 -3.29 9.80
CA THR A 89 3.72 -2.14 9.75
C THR A 89 5.17 -2.60 9.68
N ARG A 90 5.54 -3.72 10.32
CA ARG A 90 6.90 -4.29 10.25
C ARG A 90 7.23 -4.83 8.86
N LEU A 91 6.28 -5.48 8.20
CA LEU A 91 6.48 -6.15 6.91
C LEU A 91 6.35 -5.18 5.73
N PHE A 92 5.39 -4.26 5.81
CA PHE A 92 5.06 -3.29 4.77
C PHE A 92 5.54 -1.88 5.14
N ASN A 93 6.70 -1.78 5.79
CA ASN A 93 7.28 -0.50 6.19
C ASN A 93 7.89 0.22 4.98
N PHE A 94 7.06 0.89 4.18
CA PHE A 94 7.55 1.75 3.10
C PHE A 94 8.23 3.04 3.60
N HIS A 95 8.72 3.10 4.86
CA HIS A 95 9.04 4.29 5.65
C HIS A 95 7.77 4.97 6.22
N LEU A 96 6.81 4.16 6.69
CA LEU A 96 5.67 4.64 7.50
C LEU A 96 6.14 5.29 8.81
N HIS A 97 7.32 4.91 9.27
CA HIS A 97 8.07 5.62 10.28
C HIS A 97 9.33 6.17 9.60
N ALA A 98 9.57 7.48 9.75
CA ALA A 98 10.93 7.98 9.60
C ALA A 98 11.84 7.10 10.48
N PRO A 99 13.04 6.70 10.03
CA PRO A 99 14.01 6.15 10.95
C PRO A 99 14.10 7.11 12.14
N PRO A 100 14.07 6.64 13.40
CA PRO A 100 14.31 7.52 14.54
C PRO A 100 15.62 8.24 14.29
N ASN A 101 15.54 9.56 14.12
CA ASN A 101 16.61 10.51 13.87
C ASN A 101 18.01 9.90 13.65
N MET A 102 18.46 9.86 12.39
CA MET A 102 19.88 10.00 12.10
C MET A 102 20.18 11.48 11.78
N ALA A 103 19.92 12.36 12.76
CA ALA A 103 20.53 13.68 13.00
C ALA A 103 19.83 14.36 14.19
#